data_AF-A0A3D2TJ14-F1
#
_entry.id   AF-A0A3D2TJ14-F1
#
_cell.length_a   1.000
_cell.length_b   1.000
_cell.length_c   1.000
_cell.angle_alpha   90.00
_cell.angle_beta   90.00
_cell.angle_gamma   90.00
#
_symmetry.space_group_name_H-M   'P 1'
#
loop_
_entity.id
_entity.type
_entity.pdbx_description
1 polymer ?
#
loop_
_entity_poly.entity_id
_entity_poly.type
_entity_poly.pdbx_seq_one_letter_code
_entity_poly.pdbx_strand_id
1 'polypeptide(L)'
;CGHVRNCKHCELSLTFHRQANRAVCHYCDHHESPPTACPDCKSQSIRYGGLGTQKLENEVRTRFPDYVCARMDTDSMQAHGSHERVLGAFSRGEIHILLGTQMIAKGLDFPNVTLVGVINADTASHLPDFRAGERTFQLVAQVAGRTGRGQQGGRVLVQTLSPEHAAIRAAVRHDFPTFAEQELALRQKMQYPPCGAMIRLVVRGPREETTRGVVEDITTRLKDVASKSNSADNRVVRIVGPAPAAIPKLRGNFRFQIQLQASQIDNLRSLVETVITDYKPPKEIVITVDVDPWDMM
;
A
#
# COMPACT_ATOMS: atom_id res chain seq x y z
N CYS A 1 -16.02 -11.10 -21.01
CA CYS A 1 -14.93 -10.30 -21.61
C CYS A 1 -13.81 -9.91 -20.64
N GLY A 2 -13.89 -10.18 -19.32
CA GLY A 2 -12.83 -9.76 -18.39
C GLY A 2 -12.86 -8.28 -18.01
N HIS A 3 -13.86 -7.52 -18.47
CA HIS A 3 -14.07 -6.11 -18.11
C HIS A 3 -14.18 -5.91 -16.60
N VAL A 4 -13.36 -5.00 -16.06
CA VAL A 4 -13.40 -4.59 -14.64
C VAL A 4 -14.09 -3.24 -14.51
N ARG A 5 -14.98 -3.12 -13.52
CA ARG A 5 -15.63 -1.84 -13.23
C ARG A 5 -14.70 -0.91 -12.45
N ASN A 6 -14.33 0.19 -13.09
CA ASN A 6 -13.48 1.22 -12.51
C ASN A 6 -14.29 2.47 -12.13
N CYS A 7 -13.84 3.15 -11.09
CA CYS A 7 -14.36 4.43 -10.63
C CYS A 7 -14.13 5.51 -11.70
N LYS A 8 -15.14 6.30 -12.01
CA LYS A 8 -15.03 7.41 -12.98
C LYS A 8 -14.09 8.54 -12.52
N HIS A 9 -13.86 8.66 -11.22
CA HIS A 9 -13.03 9.71 -10.62
C HIS A 9 -11.59 9.29 -10.39
N CYS A 10 -11.31 8.00 -10.24
CA CYS A 10 -9.98 7.50 -9.89
C CYS A 10 -9.42 6.51 -10.92
N GLU A 11 -10.25 5.99 -11.81
CA GLU A 11 -9.91 4.93 -12.77
C GLU A 11 -9.42 3.63 -12.11
N LEU A 12 -9.51 3.54 -10.78
CA LEU A 12 -9.27 2.35 -9.97
C LEU A 12 -10.52 1.47 -9.91
N SER A 13 -10.33 0.17 -9.79
CA SER A 13 -11.42 -0.80 -9.67
C SER A 13 -12.29 -0.55 -8.43
N LEU A 14 -13.61 -0.67 -8.61
CA LEU A 14 -14.58 -0.55 -7.52
C LEU A 14 -14.67 -1.85 -6.72
N THR A 15 -14.80 -1.72 -5.41
CA THR A 15 -15.03 -2.84 -4.49
C THR A 15 -16.53 -3.05 -4.29
N PHE A 16 -17.02 -4.26 -4.50
CA PHE A 16 -18.42 -4.58 -4.28
C PHE A 16 -18.68 -4.97 -2.82
N HIS A 17 -19.49 -4.17 -2.13
CA HIS A 17 -19.99 -4.40 -0.78
C HIS A 17 -21.33 -5.12 -0.83
N ARG A 18 -21.31 -6.45 -0.62
CA ARG A 18 -22.49 -7.31 -0.78
C ARG A 18 -23.63 -6.98 0.18
N GLN A 19 -23.33 -6.66 1.44
CA GLN A 19 -24.35 -6.34 2.45
C GLN A 19 -25.11 -5.05 2.11
N ALA A 20 -24.40 -4.02 1.64
CA ALA A 20 -25.00 -2.75 1.23
C ALA A 20 -25.53 -2.78 -0.21
N ASN A 21 -25.26 -3.85 -0.97
CA ASN A 21 -25.50 -3.97 -2.40
C ASN A 21 -24.98 -2.76 -3.20
N ARG A 22 -23.73 -2.35 -2.95
CA ARG A 22 -23.10 -1.14 -3.54
C ARG A 22 -21.69 -1.43 -4.03
N ALA A 23 -21.30 -0.82 -5.14
CA ALA A 23 -19.91 -0.74 -5.60
C ALA A 23 -19.30 0.56 -5.08
N VAL A 24 -18.16 0.49 -4.38
CA VAL A 24 -17.53 1.62 -3.67
C VAL A 24 -16.07 1.77 -4.08
N CYS A 25 -15.64 3.00 -4.31
CA CYS A 25 -14.23 3.35 -4.42
C CYS A 25 -13.72 3.79 -3.05
N HIS A 26 -12.83 3.02 -2.43
CA HIS A 26 -12.27 3.35 -1.11
C HIS A 26 -11.27 4.52 -1.10
N TYR A 27 -10.94 5.08 -2.27
CA TYR A 27 -10.00 6.20 -2.40
C TYR A 27 -10.71 7.57 -2.50
N CYS A 28 -11.93 7.61 -3.04
CA CYS A 28 -12.70 8.84 -3.21
C CYS A 28 -14.11 8.78 -2.63
N ASP A 29 -14.48 7.68 -1.97
CA ASP A 29 -15.80 7.43 -1.38
C ASP A 29 -16.97 7.47 -2.38
N HIS A 30 -16.67 7.45 -3.69
CA HIS A 30 -17.66 7.28 -4.75
C HIS A 30 -18.35 5.93 -4.57
N HIS A 31 -19.67 5.93 -4.65
CA HIS A 31 -20.47 4.73 -4.58
C HIS A 31 -21.54 4.72 -5.68
N GLU A 32 -21.80 3.54 -6.23
CA GLU A 32 -22.81 3.33 -7.26
C GLU A 32 -23.49 1.96 -7.11
N SER A 33 -24.67 1.82 -7.70
CA SER A 33 -25.34 0.52 -7.76
C SER A 33 -24.51 -0.44 -8.62
N PRO A 34 -24.37 -1.73 -8.22
CA PRO A 34 -23.72 -2.71 -9.06
C PRO A 34 -24.46 -2.85 -10.40
N PRO A 35 -23.75 -2.95 -11.54
CA PRO A 35 -24.40 -3.15 -12.83
C PRO A 35 -25.12 -4.51 -12.87
N THR A 36 -26.24 -4.60 -13.59
CA THR A 36 -26.95 -5.88 -13.84
C THR A 36 -26.41 -6.62 -15.08
N ALA A 37 -25.71 -5.90 -15.97
CA ALA A 37 -25.03 -6.46 -17.13
C ALA A 37 -23.67 -5.76 -17.34
N CYS A 38 -22.72 -6.49 -17.93
CA CYS A 38 -21.43 -5.95 -18.31
C CYS A 38 -21.63 -4.75 -19.27
N PRO A 39 -20.98 -3.59 -19.05
CA PRO A 39 -21.07 -2.44 -19.98
C PRO A 39 -20.62 -2.80 -21.39
N ASP A 40 -19.61 -3.66 -21.46
CA ASP A 40 -18.80 -3.91 -22.62
C ASP A 40 -19.41 -5.06 -23.43
N CYS A 41 -19.44 -6.27 -22.86
CA CYS A 41 -19.98 -7.45 -23.57
C CYS A 41 -21.46 -7.76 -23.30
N LYS A 42 -22.18 -6.90 -22.54
CA LYS A 42 -23.61 -7.04 -22.18
C LYS A 42 -24.01 -8.33 -21.43
N SER A 43 -23.06 -9.19 -21.10
CA SER A 43 -23.32 -10.41 -20.33
C SER A 43 -23.83 -10.09 -18.93
N GLN A 44 -24.85 -10.80 -18.46
CA GLN A 44 -25.35 -10.72 -17.08
C GLN A 44 -24.50 -11.51 -16.08
N SER A 45 -23.54 -12.30 -16.57
CA SER A 45 -22.64 -13.13 -15.76
C SER A 45 -21.51 -12.30 -15.13
N ILE A 46 -21.88 -11.33 -14.30
CA ILE A 46 -20.93 -10.47 -13.59
C ILE A 46 -20.38 -11.24 -12.39
N ARG A 47 -19.05 -11.39 -12.37
CA ARG A 47 -18.34 -11.97 -11.22
C ARG A 47 -17.90 -10.82 -10.31
N TYR A 48 -18.34 -10.85 -9.08
CA TYR A 48 -17.83 -9.98 -8.02
C TYR A 48 -16.51 -10.58 -7.52
N GLY A 49 -15.43 -10.27 -8.23
CA GLY A 49 -14.08 -10.77 -7.96
C GLY A 49 -13.36 -9.92 -6.93
N GLY A 50 -12.88 -10.56 -5.86
CA GLY A 50 -11.93 -9.99 -4.92
C GLY A 50 -11.42 -11.07 -3.97
N LEU A 51 -10.12 -11.03 -3.66
CA LEU A 51 -9.53 -11.72 -2.50
C LEU A 51 -9.89 -10.91 -1.24
N GLY A 52 -11.20 -10.74 -0.99
CA GLY A 52 -11.69 -10.05 0.19
C GLY A 52 -11.78 -11.01 1.36
N THR A 53 -11.58 -10.49 2.57
CA THR A 53 -11.85 -11.20 3.84
C THR A 53 -13.25 -11.84 3.86
N GLN A 54 -14.24 -11.26 3.18
CA GLN A 54 -15.59 -11.83 3.01
C GLN A 54 -15.64 -13.11 2.16
N LYS A 55 -14.86 -13.18 1.06
CA LYS A 55 -14.80 -14.40 0.25
C LYS A 55 -14.14 -15.52 1.04
N LEU A 56 -13.06 -15.18 1.73
CA LEU A 56 -12.37 -16.10 2.64
C LEU A 56 -13.30 -16.59 3.76
N GLU A 57 -14.09 -15.71 4.38
CA GLU A 57 -15.10 -16.06 5.39
C GLU A 57 -16.11 -17.08 4.86
N ASN A 58 -16.64 -16.88 3.65
CA ASN A 58 -17.58 -17.81 3.04
C ASN A 58 -16.94 -19.17 2.72
N GLU A 59 -15.71 -19.18 2.21
CA GLU A 59 -14.99 -20.44 1.94
C GLU A 59 -14.67 -21.20 3.23
N VAL A 60 -14.25 -20.50 4.28
CA VAL A 60 -13.98 -21.08 5.60
C VAL A 60 -15.25 -21.65 6.21
N ARG A 61 -16.35 -20.90 6.25
CA ARG A 61 -17.63 -21.41 6.78
C ARG A 61 -18.17 -22.61 6.01
N THR A 62 -17.99 -22.63 4.69
CA THR A 62 -18.42 -23.76 3.85
C THR A 62 -17.59 -25.01 4.13
N ARG A 63 -16.26 -24.87 4.33
CA ARG A 63 -15.35 -26.00 4.53
C ARG A 63 -15.28 -26.49 5.98
N PHE A 64 -15.55 -25.60 6.94
CA PHE A 64 -15.44 -25.86 8.38
C PHE A 64 -16.76 -25.47 9.08
N PRO A 65 -17.88 -26.14 8.75
CA PRO A 65 -19.20 -25.76 9.27
C PRO A 65 -19.32 -25.90 10.80
N ASP A 66 -18.56 -26.80 11.40
CA ASP A 66 -18.57 -27.06 12.85
C ASP A 66 -17.73 -26.07 13.66
N TYR A 67 -17.00 -25.17 12.99
CA TYR A 67 -16.10 -24.22 13.64
C TYR A 67 -16.66 -22.79 13.59
N VAL A 68 -16.87 -22.20 14.76
CA VAL A 68 -17.23 -20.78 14.89
C VAL A 68 -16.13 -19.89 14.28
N CYS A 69 -16.52 -19.13 13.26
CA CYS A 69 -15.64 -18.22 12.53
C CYS A 69 -16.13 -16.76 12.63
N ALA A 70 -15.21 -15.84 12.92
CA ALA A 70 -15.45 -14.40 12.96
C ALA A 70 -14.51 -13.63 12.02
N ARG A 71 -15.01 -12.50 11.49
CA ARG A 71 -14.24 -11.59 10.62
C ARG A 71 -13.98 -10.25 11.32
N MET A 72 -12.73 -9.80 11.32
CA MET A 72 -12.27 -8.57 11.92
C MET A 72 -11.54 -7.71 10.87
N ASP A 73 -12.27 -6.77 10.29
CA ASP A 73 -11.74 -5.74 9.40
C ASP A 73 -12.49 -4.41 9.60
N THR A 74 -12.03 -3.35 8.92
CA THR A 74 -12.57 -1.99 9.09
C THR A 74 -14.07 -1.96 8.81
N ASP A 75 -14.56 -2.75 7.86
CA ASP A 75 -15.98 -2.79 7.49
C ASP A 75 -16.82 -3.58 8.50
N SER A 76 -16.27 -4.63 9.13
CA SER A 76 -16.99 -5.43 10.12
C SER A 76 -16.99 -4.85 11.54
N MET A 77 -16.12 -3.87 11.83
CA MET A 77 -15.88 -3.36 13.18
C MET A 77 -16.26 -1.89 13.36
N GLN A 78 -17.48 -1.53 12.95
CA GLN A 78 -18.00 -0.15 12.99
C GLN A 78 -18.60 0.23 14.35
N ALA A 79 -18.94 -0.75 15.20
CA ALA A 79 -19.59 -0.50 16.49
C ALA A 79 -18.56 -0.33 17.63
N HIS A 80 -18.84 0.59 18.56
CA HIS A 80 -18.00 0.79 19.73
C HIS A 80 -17.85 -0.51 20.55
N GLY A 81 -16.61 -0.89 20.89
CA GLY A 81 -16.30 -2.12 21.63
C GLY A 81 -16.45 -3.43 20.84
N SER A 82 -16.72 -3.39 19.52
CA SER A 82 -16.85 -4.63 18.72
C SER A 82 -15.54 -5.43 18.66
N HIS A 83 -14.40 -4.73 18.59
CA HIS A 83 -13.07 -5.32 18.58
C HIS A 83 -12.80 -6.15 19.84
N GLU A 84 -12.93 -5.52 21.02
CA GLU A 84 -12.65 -6.16 22.32
C GLU A 84 -13.54 -7.38 22.56
N ARG A 85 -14.81 -7.31 22.14
CA ARG A 85 -15.74 -8.42 22.27
C ARG A 85 -15.32 -9.64 21.47
N VAL A 86 -14.97 -9.44 20.19
CA VAL A 86 -14.53 -10.53 19.30
C VAL A 86 -13.21 -11.13 19.78
N LEU A 87 -12.26 -10.28 20.18
CA LEU A 87 -10.97 -10.74 20.70
C LEU A 87 -11.12 -11.47 22.04
N GLY A 88 -12.02 -11.01 22.92
CA GLY A 88 -12.34 -11.69 24.16
C GLY A 88 -12.97 -13.07 23.91
N ALA A 89 -13.93 -13.16 23.00
CA ALA A 89 -14.55 -14.43 22.60
C ALA A 89 -13.52 -15.40 21.98
N PHE A 90 -12.61 -14.88 21.14
CA PHE A 90 -11.51 -15.66 20.57
C PHE A 90 -10.54 -16.16 21.65
N SER A 91 -10.16 -15.31 22.61
CA SER A 91 -9.29 -15.70 23.72
C SER A 91 -9.92 -16.75 24.64
N ARG A 92 -11.25 -16.74 24.80
CA ARG A 92 -11.99 -17.73 25.59
C ARG A 92 -12.27 -19.03 24.81
N GLY A 93 -11.91 -19.10 23.53
CA GLY A 93 -12.15 -20.26 22.67
C GLY A 93 -13.59 -20.38 22.15
N GLU A 94 -14.42 -19.34 22.29
CA GLU A 94 -15.78 -19.29 21.73
C GLU A 94 -15.74 -19.11 20.20
N ILE A 95 -14.66 -18.51 19.70
CA ILE A 95 -14.35 -18.38 18.27
C ILE A 95 -13.13 -19.26 18.00
N HIS A 96 -13.22 -20.12 16.99
CA HIS A 96 -12.15 -21.04 16.62
C HIS A 96 -11.29 -20.50 15.48
N ILE A 97 -11.90 -19.74 14.55
CA ILE A 97 -11.22 -19.19 13.38
C ILE A 97 -11.46 -17.67 13.33
N LEU A 98 -10.38 -16.89 13.33
CA LEU A 98 -10.43 -15.44 13.20
C LEU A 98 -9.80 -15.02 11.87
N LEU A 99 -10.60 -14.36 11.03
CA LEU A 99 -10.19 -13.86 9.71
C LEU A 99 -10.12 -12.34 9.71
N GLY A 100 -9.13 -11.75 9.05
CA GLY A 100 -9.04 -10.30 9.00
C GLY A 100 -7.79 -9.78 8.34
N THR A 101 -7.64 -8.46 8.39
CA THR A 101 -6.49 -7.75 7.83
C THR A 101 -5.41 -7.55 8.89
N GLN A 102 -4.45 -6.65 8.64
CA GLN A 102 -3.38 -6.26 9.54
C GLN A 102 -3.85 -5.88 10.97
N MET A 103 -5.13 -5.57 11.16
CA MET A 103 -5.70 -5.25 12.48
C MET A 103 -5.64 -6.41 13.48
N ILE A 104 -5.70 -7.66 13.03
CA ILE A 104 -5.59 -8.84 13.93
C ILE A 104 -4.20 -8.93 14.57
N ALA A 105 -3.17 -8.41 13.90
CA ALA A 105 -1.78 -8.63 14.27
C ALA A 105 -1.27 -7.67 15.38
N LYS A 106 -2.04 -6.64 15.76
CA LYS A 106 -1.59 -5.61 16.71
C LYS A 106 -1.86 -6.00 18.16
N GLY A 107 -0.81 -6.03 18.98
CA GLY A 107 -0.89 -5.93 20.45
C GLY A 107 -1.53 -7.10 21.21
N LEU A 108 -1.80 -8.23 20.55
CA LEU A 108 -2.55 -9.35 21.14
C LEU A 108 -1.74 -10.64 21.07
N ASP A 109 -1.72 -11.38 22.17
CA ASP A 109 -1.11 -12.70 22.30
C ASP A 109 -2.22 -13.70 22.64
N PHE A 110 -2.34 -14.76 21.84
CA PHE A 110 -3.38 -15.77 22.00
C PHE A 110 -2.71 -17.12 22.25
N PRO A 111 -2.62 -17.57 23.52
CA PRO A 111 -1.93 -18.82 23.87
C PRO A 111 -2.50 -20.05 23.16
N ASN A 112 -3.79 -20.01 22.82
CA ASN A 112 -4.51 -21.10 22.15
C ASN A 112 -4.35 -21.11 20.62
N VAL A 113 -3.61 -20.15 20.05
CA VAL A 113 -3.41 -20.08 18.59
C VAL A 113 -2.19 -20.89 18.19
N THR A 114 -2.44 -22.06 17.61
CA THR A 114 -1.42 -23.00 17.14
C THR A 114 -1.20 -22.96 15.62
N LEU A 115 -2.06 -22.24 14.87
CA LEU A 115 -1.96 -22.09 13.43
C LEU A 115 -2.26 -20.66 13.00
N VAL A 116 -1.38 -20.11 12.17
CA VAL A 116 -1.56 -18.80 11.55
C VAL A 116 -1.34 -18.91 10.04
N GLY A 117 -2.25 -18.32 9.26
CA GLY A 117 -2.21 -18.30 7.80
C GLY A 117 -2.09 -16.89 7.24
N VAL A 118 -1.04 -16.60 6.48
CA VAL A 118 -0.94 -15.41 5.62
C VAL A 118 -1.41 -15.81 4.22
N ILE A 119 -2.65 -15.46 3.87
CA ILE A 119 -3.28 -15.89 2.61
C ILE A 119 -2.73 -15.16 1.38
N ASN A 120 -2.23 -13.93 1.56
CA ASN A 120 -1.58 -13.18 0.50
C ASN A 120 -0.44 -12.34 1.10
N ALA A 121 0.80 -12.82 0.95
CA ALA A 121 1.97 -12.07 1.41
C ALA A 121 2.49 -11.06 0.37
N ASP A 122 1.91 -11.04 -0.84
CA ASP A 122 2.40 -10.24 -1.97
C ASP A 122 1.77 -8.85 -2.07
N THR A 123 0.85 -8.53 -1.15
CA THR A 123 0.03 -7.32 -1.17
C THR A 123 0.86 -6.04 -1.21
N ALA A 124 2.00 -6.01 -0.53
CA ALA A 124 2.92 -4.87 -0.54
C ALA A 124 4.05 -5.03 -1.59
N SER A 125 4.48 -6.25 -1.87
CA SER A 125 5.64 -6.55 -2.73
C SER A 125 5.53 -6.03 -4.17
N HIS A 126 4.31 -5.83 -4.67
CA HIS A 126 4.05 -5.33 -6.03
C HIS A 126 3.73 -3.83 -6.09
N LEU A 127 3.74 -3.14 -4.94
CA LEU A 127 3.58 -1.70 -4.92
C LEU A 127 4.87 -1.06 -5.44
N PRO A 128 4.79 -0.01 -6.27
CA PRO A 128 5.95 0.76 -6.72
C PRO A 128 6.47 1.66 -5.57
N ASP A 129 6.87 1.03 -4.47
CA ASP A 129 7.31 1.63 -3.21
C ASP A 129 8.63 0.95 -2.81
N PHE A 130 9.66 1.75 -2.54
CA PHE A 130 10.96 1.22 -2.12
C PHE A 130 10.90 0.52 -0.75
N ARG A 131 9.85 0.77 0.04
CA ARG A 131 9.60 0.11 1.33
C ARG A 131 8.75 -1.17 1.21
N ALA A 132 8.40 -1.59 -0.01
CA ALA A 132 7.59 -2.79 -0.23
C ALA A 132 8.16 -4.04 0.46
N GLY A 133 9.48 -4.27 0.32
CA GLY A 133 10.17 -5.40 0.96
C GLY A 133 10.09 -5.36 2.49
N GLU A 134 10.34 -4.19 3.08
CA GLU A 134 10.20 -3.95 4.53
C GLU A 134 8.77 -4.21 5.02
N ARG A 135 7.77 -3.67 4.34
CA ARG A 135 6.35 -3.85 4.68
C ARG A 135 5.95 -5.33 4.61
N THR A 136 6.42 -6.05 3.58
CA THR A 136 6.20 -7.50 3.44
C THR A 136 6.87 -8.28 4.59
N PHE A 137 8.12 -7.97 4.91
CA PHE A 137 8.82 -8.61 6.04
C PHE A 137 8.06 -8.38 7.35
N GLN A 138 7.71 -7.12 7.65
CA GLN A 138 6.99 -6.75 8.87
C GLN A 138 5.67 -7.50 8.99
N LEU A 139 4.87 -7.55 7.93
CA LEU A 139 3.59 -8.24 7.92
C LEU A 139 3.76 -9.74 8.23
N VAL A 140 4.65 -10.42 7.51
CA VAL A 140 4.83 -11.87 7.67
C VAL A 140 5.45 -12.18 9.04
N ALA A 141 6.48 -11.46 9.45
CA ALA A 141 7.15 -11.69 10.74
C ALA A 141 6.24 -11.38 11.92
N GLN A 142 5.44 -10.31 11.84
CA GLN A 142 4.49 -9.94 12.89
C GLN A 142 3.42 -11.01 13.07
N VAL A 143 2.88 -11.52 11.96
CA VAL A 143 1.85 -12.55 11.93
C VAL A 143 2.42 -13.90 12.40
N ALA A 144 3.60 -14.27 11.90
CA ALA A 144 4.31 -15.49 12.32
C ALA A 144 4.60 -15.50 13.84
N GLY A 145 4.95 -14.35 14.41
CA GLY A 145 5.29 -14.22 15.83
C GLY A 145 4.10 -14.26 16.79
N ARG A 146 2.87 -14.44 16.30
CA ARG A 146 1.63 -14.57 17.11
C ARG A 146 1.28 -16.00 17.50
N THR A 147 1.98 -16.98 16.94
CA THR A 147 1.81 -18.39 17.29
C THR A 147 3.13 -18.97 17.79
N GLY A 148 3.08 -20.06 18.55
CA GLY A 148 4.30 -20.73 19.02
C GLY A 148 4.97 -20.14 20.27
N ARG A 149 4.32 -19.21 20.98
CA ARG A 149 4.77 -18.72 22.30
C ARG A 149 4.38 -19.63 23.46
N GLY A 150 3.36 -20.47 23.27
CA GLY A 150 2.92 -21.48 24.24
C GLY A 150 3.67 -22.80 24.10
N GLN A 151 3.53 -23.69 25.09
CA GLN A 151 4.18 -25.01 25.10
C GLN A 151 3.77 -25.93 23.93
N GLN A 152 2.61 -25.67 23.32
CA GLN A 152 2.09 -26.47 22.20
C GLN A 152 2.75 -26.11 20.84
N GLY A 153 3.63 -25.11 20.81
CA GLY A 153 4.23 -24.63 19.57
C GLY A 153 3.20 -24.00 18.64
N GLY A 154 3.63 -23.72 17.41
CA GLY A 154 2.82 -23.01 16.43
C GLY A 154 3.27 -23.32 15.01
N ARG A 155 2.33 -23.26 14.07
CA ARG A 155 2.59 -23.41 12.63
C ARG A 155 2.18 -22.13 11.91
N VAL A 156 3.04 -21.69 11.00
CA VAL A 156 2.77 -20.52 10.15
C VAL A 156 2.77 -20.99 8.70
N LEU A 157 1.69 -20.71 7.99
CA LEU A 157 1.55 -20.97 6.57
C LEU A 157 1.52 -19.65 5.82
N VAL A 158 2.44 -19.45 4.89
CA VAL A 158 2.53 -18.23 4.07
C VAL A 158 2.27 -18.59 2.62
N GLN A 159 1.22 -18.00 2.06
CA GLN A 159 0.89 -18.11 0.65
C GLN A 159 1.41 -16.87 -0.08
N THR A 160 2.29 -17.11 -1.05
CA THR A 160 2.94 -16.08 -1.88
C THR A 160 3.23 -16.64 -3.27
N LEU A 161 3.22 -15.76 -4.26
CA LEU A 161 3.70 -15.99 -5.62
C LEU A 161 5.23 -15.90 -5.74
N SER A 162 5.89 -15.32 -4.74
CA SER A 162 7.35 -15.08 -4.71
C SER A 162 8.01 -15.71 -3.46
N PRO A 163 7.96 -17.05 -3.29
CA PRO A 163 8.50 -17.72 -2.11
C PRO A 163 10.01 -17.51 -1.91
N GLU A 164 10.74 -17.25 -3.00
CA GLU A 164 12.19 -17.00 -2.99
C GLU A 164 12.57 -15.56 -2.61
N HIS A 165 11.60 -14.65 -2.48
CA HIS A 165 11.89 -13.26 -2.15
C HIS A 165 12.57 -13.16 -0.77
N ALA A 166 13.65 -12.36 -0.69
CA ALA A 166 14.47 -12.24 0.52
C ALA A 166 13.66 -11.90 1.77
N ALA A 167 12.76 -10.92 1.67
CA ALA A 167 11.85 -10.53 2.75
C ALA A 167 10.97 -11.70 3.26
N ILE A 168 10.43 -12.53 2.37
CA ILE A 168 9.61 -13.69 2.75
C ILE A 168 10.46 -14.74 3.46
N ARG A 169 11.60 -15.12 2.86
CA ARG A 169 12.51 -16.12 3.42
C ARG A 169 13.03 -15.72 4.80
N ALA A 170 13.36 -14.45 4.98
CA ALA A 170 13.83 -13.94 6.26
C ALA A 170 12.69 -13.86 7.29
N ALA A 171 11.50 -13.41 6.89
CA ALA A 171 10.34 -13.31 7.78
C ALA A 171 9.89 -14.68 8.32
N VAL A 172 9.87 -15.72 7.45
CA VAL A 172 9.53 -17.10 7.86
C VAL A 172 10.53 -17.66 8.88
N ARG A 173 11.80 -17.25 8.81
CA ARG A 173 12.85 -17.65 9.76
C ARG A 173 12.97 -16.73 10.98
N HIS A 174 12.15 -15.67 11.07
CA HIS A 174 12.32 -14.60 12.05
C HIS A 174 13.74 -13.97 12.05
N ASP A 175 14.40 -13.99 10.91
CA ASP A 175 15.78 -13.53 10.74
C ASP A 175 15.83 -12.05 10.34
N PHE A 176 15.49 -11.19 11.30
CA PHE A 176 15.55 -9.74 11.12
C PHE A 176 16.96 -9.23 10.77
N PRO A 177 18.05 -9.68 11.43
CA PRO A 177 19.40 -9.18 11.13
C PRO A 177 19.78 -9.35 9.66
N THR A 178 19.57 -10.55 9.10
CA THR A 178 19.88 -10.83 7.69
C THR A 178 19.02 -10.01 6.74
N PHE A 179 17.72 -9.86 7.05
CA PHE A 179 16.83 -9.01 6.28
C PHE A 179 17.32 -7.56 6.25
N ALA A 180 17.61 -7.01 7.44
CA ALA A 180 18.02 -5.62 7.61
C ALA A 180 19.33 -5.33 6.88
N GLU A 181 20.32 -6.22 6.95
CA GLU A 181 21.60 -6.08 6.25
C GLU A 181 21.40 -5.98 4.73
N GLN A 182 20.62 -6.89 4.14
CA GLN A 182 20.37 -6.92 2.70
C GLN A 182 19.58 -5.70 2.23
N GLU A 183 18.54 -5.32 2.98
CA GLU A 183 17.69 -4.16 2.67
C GLU A 183 18.48 -2.85 2.78
N LEU A 184 19.28 -2.67 3.84
CA LEU A 184 20.11 -1.47 4.03
C LEU A 184 21.19 -1.36 2.95
N ALA A 185 21.82 -2.48 2.56
CA ALA A 185 22.80 -2.46 1.47
C ALA A 185 22.19 -2.00 0.14
N LEU A 186 20.94 -2.40 -0.16
CA LEU A 186 20.22 -1.92 -1.34
C LEU A 186 19.88 -0.43 -1.22
N ARG A 187 19.40 0.00 -0.06
CA ARG A 187 19.06 1.42 0.19
C ARG A 187 20.27 2.32 0.11
N GLN A 188 21.42 1.90 0.61
CA GLN A 188 22.67 2.63 0.49
C GLN A 188 23.09 2.80 -0.97
N LYS A 189 23.02 1.74 -1.78
CA LYS A 189 23.34 1.79 -3.22
C LYS A 189 22.41 2.74 -3.99
N MET A 190 21.14 2.81 -3.59
CA MET A 190 20.12 3.62 -4.25
C MET A 190 19.89 5.00 -3.61
N GLN A 191 20.61 5.33 -2.53
CA GLN A 191 20.42 6.53 -1.70
C GLN A 191 18.97 6.68 -1.19
N TYR A 192 18.31 5.56 -0.88
CA TYR A 192 16.99 5.58 -0.24
C TYR A 192 17.10 5.79 1.27
N PRO A 193 16.10 6.44 1.90
CA PRO A 193 16.02 6.53 3.36
C PRO A 193 16.11 5.15 4.03
N PRO A 194 16.91 4.97 5.10
CA PRO A 194 17.60 5.99 5.88
C PRO A 194 19.04 6.32 5.42
N CYS A 195 19.54 5.69 4.34
CA CYS A 195 20.93 5.86 3.88
C CYS A 195 21.13 7.09 2.97
N GLY A 196 20.07 7.82 2.70
CA GLY A 196 20.03 9.08 1.95
C GLY A 196 18.72 9.81 2.26
N ALA A 197 18.51 10.93 1.58
CA ALA A 197 17.32 11.76 1.71
C ALA A 197 16.48 11.69 0.43
N MET A 198 15.16 11.86 0.57
CA MET A 198 14.26 11.90 -0.56
C MET A 198 13.26 13.04 -0.44
N ILE A 199 13.02 13.77 -1.52
CA ILE A 199 11.84 14.64 -1.66
C ILE A 199 11.02 14.16 -2.84
N ARG A 200 9.72 13.98 -2.62
CA ARG A 200 8.75 13.66 -3.67
C ARG A 200 7.89 14.89 -3.93
N LEU A 201 7.95 15.40 -5.15
CA LEU A 201 7.04 16.44 -5.62
C LEU A 201 5.84 15.76 -6.27
N VAL A 202 4.63 16.06 -5.82
CA VAL A 202 3.38 15.56 -6.42
C VAL A 202 2.63 16.74 -7.02
N VAL A 203 2.47 16.72 -8.34
CA VAL A 203 1.70 17.72 -9.08
C VAL A 203 0.36 17.10 -9.46
N ARG A 204 -0.74 17.75 -9.06
CA ARG A 204 -2.09 17.28 -9.36
C ARG A 204 -2.98 18.37 -9.94
N GLY A 205 -3.88 17.97 -10.84
CA GLY A 205 -4.85 18.88 -11.45
C GLY A 205 -5.95 18.17 -12.22
N PRO A 206 -7.04 18.88 -12.57
CA PRO A 206 -8.22 18.29 -13.20
C PRO A 206 -8.00 17.93 -14.68
N ARG A 207 -7.02 18.54 -15.34
CA ARG A 207 -6.71 18.34 -16.76
C ARG A 207 -5.34 17.71 -16.93
N GLU A 208 -5.28 16.56 -17.59
CA GLU A 208 -4.05 15.79 -17.72
C GLU A 208 -2.95 16.58 -18.44
N GLU A 209 -3.26 17.15 -19.60
CA GLU A 209 -2.30 17.88 -20.44
C GLU A 209 -1.69 19.08 -19.72
N THR A 210 -2.51 19.90 -19.07
CA THR A 210 -2.04 21.03 -18.26
C THR A 210 -1.19 20.58 -17.07
N THR A 211 -1.60 19.52 -16.38
CA THR A 211 -0.84 18.99 -15.22
C THR A 211 0.50 18.41 -15.66
N ARG A 212 0.53 17.72 -16.80
CA ARG A 212 1.73 17.17 -17.43
C ARG A 212 2.70 18.26 -17.85
N GLY A 213 2.22 19.32 -18.51
CA GLY A 213 3.05 20.46 -18.89
C GLY A 213 3.71 21.15 -17.68
N VAL A 214 2.97 21.30 -16.56
CA VAL A 214 3.53 21.89 -15.34
C VAL A 214 4.61 21.00 -14.71
N VAL A 215 4.39 19.69 -14.61
CA VAL A 215 5.40 18.80 -14.02
C VAL A 215 6.66 18.69 -14.91
N GLU A 216 6.51 18.77 -16.23
CA GLU A 216 7.63 18.80 -17.18
C GLU A 216 8.44 20.11 -17.09
N ASP A 217 7.77 21.26 -16.97
CA ASP A 217 8.42 22.56 -16.75
C ASP A 217 9.19 22.58 -15.42
N ILE A 218 8.57 22.12 -14.32
CA ILE A 218 9.24 21.99 -13.02
C ILE A 218 10.45 21.06 -13.12
N THR A 219 10.32 19.91 -13.80
CA THR A 219 11.43 18.96 -13.95
C THR A 219 12.59 19.57 -14.72
N THR A 220 12.31 20.35 -15.77
CA THR A 220 13.33 21.04 -16.57
C THR A 220 14.08 22.06 -15.71
N ARG A 221 13.36 22.90 -14.96
CA ARG A 221 13.95 23.88 -14.04
C ARG A 221 14.81 23.22 -12.96
N LEU A 222 14.36 22.10 -12.38
CA LEU A 222 15.15 21.34 -11.40
C LEU A 222 16.45 20.83 -12.00
N LYS A 223 16.42 20.27 -13.22
CA LYS A 223 17.63 19.82 -13.93
C LYS A 223 18.59 20.97 -14.24
N ASP A 224 18.06 22.13 -14.64
CA ASP A 224 18.86 23.32 -14.93
C ASP A 224 19.57 23.87 -13.68
N VAL A 225 18.86 23.95 -12.54
CA VAL A 225 19.47 24.41 -11.28
C VAL A 225 20.47 23.39 -10.72
N ALA A 226 20.15 22.09 -10.81
CA ALA A 226 21.03 21.02 -10.37
C ALA A 226 22.33 20.97 -11.18
N SER A 227 22.27 21.12 -12.51
CA SER A 227 23.46 21.12 -13.37
C SER A 227 24.42 22.28 -13.08
N LYS A 228 23.90 23.47 -12.76
CA LYS A 228 24.70 24.65 -12.39
C LYS A 228 25.38 24.50 -11.02
N SER A 229 24.76 23.74 -10.11
CA SER A 229 25.24 23.55 -8.73
C SER A 229 26.27 22.41 -8.60
N ASN A 230 26.27 21.44 -9.54
CA ASN A 230 27.18 20.29 -9.52
C ASN A 230 28.66 20.65 -9.75
N SER A 231 28.96 21.84 -10.27
CA SER A 231 30.33 22.25 -10.63
C SER A 231 31.18 22.74 -9.45
N ALA A 232 30.58 23.03 -8.29
CA ALA A 232 31.27 23.70 -7.18
C ALA A 232 31.32 22.91 -5.86
N ASP A 233 30.40 21.98 -5.59
CA ASP A 233 30.18 21.52 -4.20
C ASP A 233 29.77 20.03 -4.06
N ASN A 234 30.02 19.19 -5.07
CA ASN A 234 29.74 17.74 -5.04
C ASN A 234 28.28 17.35 -4.66
N ARG A 235 27.31 18.25 -4.92
CA ARG A 235 25.89 18.11 -4.59
C ARG A 235 25.14 17.27 -5.62
N VAL A 236 25.53 16.01 -5.78
CA VAL A 236 24.90 15.11 -6.76
C VAL A 236 23.46 14.81 -6.33
N VAL A 237 22.51 15.56 -6.89
CA VAL A 237 21.07 15.30 -6.77
C VAL A 237 20.62 14.46 -7.94
N ARG A 238 20.05 13.29 -7.66
CA ARG A 238 19.41 12.44 -8.66
C ARG A 238 17.94 12.83 -8.79
N ILE A 239 17.53 13.16 -10.02
CA ILE A 239 16.17 13.52 -10.38
C ILE A 239 15.56 12.38 -11.19
N VAL A 240 14.49 11.77 -10.69
CA VAL A 240 13.76 10.67 -11.34
C VAL A 240 12.36 11.15 -11.68
N GLY A 241 11.98 11.07 -12.96
CA GLY A 241 10.71 11.56 -13.49
C GLY A 241 10.89 12.67 -14.54
N PRO A 242 9.79 13.34 -14.93
CA PRO A 242 8.45 13.20 -14.36
C PRO A 242 7.80 11.86 -14.74
N ALA A 243 6.95 11.31 -13.87
CA ALA A 243 6.20 10.08 -14.13
C ALA A 243 4.79 10.18 -13.51
N PRO A 244 3.80 9.39 -13.98
CA PRO A 244 2.54 9.23 -13.27
C PRO A 244 2.77 8.79 -11.81
N ALA A 245 1.93 9.26 -10.89
CA ALA A 245 1.91 8.73 -9.53
C ALA A 245 1.41 7.27 -9.52
N ALA A 246 1.67 6.53 -8.43
CA ALA A 246 1.23 5.14 -8.28
C ALA A 246 -0.29 4.97 -8.50
N ILE A 247 -1.07 5.98 -8.09
CA ILE A 247 -2.46 6.17 -8.49
C ILE A 247 -2.50 7.36 -9.46
N PRO A 248 -2.57 7.12 -10.78
CA PRO A 248 -2.48 8.18 -11.79
C PRO A 248 -3.61 9.21 -11.72
N LYS A 249 -4.78 8.82 -11.20
CA LYS A 249 -5.93 9.71 -11.04
C LYS A 249 -6.64 9.48 -9.72
N LEU A 250 -6.96 10.55 -9.00
CA LEU A 250 -7.60 10.47 -7.70
C LEU A 250 -8.57 11.63 -7.51
N ARG A 251 -9.82 11.32 -7.18
CA ARG A 251 -10.87 12.33 -6.94
C ARG A 251 -10.99 13.34 -8.09
N GLY A 252 -10.92 12.83 -9.33
CA GLY A 252 -11.01 13.62 -10.55
C GLY A 252 -9.72 14.31 -10.99
N ASN A 253 -8.65 14.26 -10.20
CA ASN A 253 -7.38 14.91 -10.52
C ASN A 253 -6.34 13.91 -11.02
N PHE A 254 -5.69 14.24 -12.14
CA PHE A 254 -4.50 13.56 -12.62
C PHE A 254 -3.32 13.88 -11.71
N ARG A 255 -2.47 12.90 -11.43
CA ARG A 255 -1.34 12.99 -10.50
C ARG A 255 -0.06 12.56 -11.19
N PHE A 256 0.92 13.46 -11.18
CA PHE A 256 2.29 13.18 -11.60
C PHE A 256 3.24 13.42 -10.44
N GLN A 257 4.42 12.81 -10.51
CA GLN A 257 5.44 12.92 -9.49
C GLN A 257 6.84 13.08 -10.06
N ILE A 258 7.69 13.74 -9.27
CA ILE A 258 9.13 13.83 -9.46
C ILE A 258 9.76 13.38 -8.15
N GLN A 259 10.75 12.50 -8.23
CA GLN A 259 11.52 12.08 -7.06
C GLN A 259 12.91 12.70 -7.13
N LEU A 260 13.32 13.30 -6.01
CA LEU A 260 14.63 13.90 -5.81
C LEU A 260 15.34 13.10 -4.73
N GLN A 261 16.58 12.69 -5.00
CA GLN A 261 17.39 11.86 -4.11
C GLN A 261 18.77 12.47 -3.97
N ALA A 262 19.30 12.49 -2.75
CA ALA A 262 20.66 12.92 -2.47
C ALA A 262 21.15 12.26 -1.17
N SER A 263 22.45 12.36 -0.91
CA SER A 263 23.05 11.94 0.37
C SER A 263 22.60 12.79 1.56
N GLN A 264 22.27 14.06 1.33
CA GLN A 264 21.89 15.02 2.36
C GLN A 264 20.60 15.77 1.98
N ILE A 265 19.71 15.95 2.95
CA ILE A 265 18.42 16.59 2.75
C ILE A 265 18.55 18.07 2.37
N ASP A 266 19.56 18.77 2.88
CA ASP A 266 19.74 20.21 2.63
C ASP A 266 19.98 20.52 1.15
N ASN A 267 20.69 19.64 0.43
CA ASN A 267 20.87 19.75 -1.01
C ASN A 267 19.55 19.68 -1.77
N LEU A 268 18.61 18.83 -1.30
CA LEU A 268 17.28 18.72 -1.89
C LEU A 268 16.43 19.94 -1.55
N ARG A 269 16.47 20.40 -0.29
CA ARG A 269 15.70 21.56 0.17
C ARG A 269 16.10 22.82 -0.59
N SER A 270 17.39 23.13 -0.69
CA SER A 270 17.85 24.31 -1.44
C SER A 270 17.44 24.26 -2.91
N LEU A 271 17.52 23.08 -3.54
CA LEU A 271 17.09 22.90 -4.92
C LEU A 271 15.58 23.15 -5.09
N VAL A 272 14.77 22.55 -4.22
CA VAL A 272 13.31 22.70 -4.26
C VAL A 272 12.89 24.13 -3.94
N GLU A 273 13.47 24.76 -2.91
CA GLU A 273 13.20 26.15 -2.55
C GLU A 273 13.52 27.10 -3.70
N THR A 274 14.65 26.91 -4.40
CA THR A 274 15.04 27.73 -5.55
C THR A 274 14.03 27.64 -6.71
N VAL A 275 13.46 26.46 -6.95
CA VAL A 275 12.55 26.25 -8.09
C VAL A 275 11.09 26.56 -7.74
N ILE A 276 10.64 26.21 -6.54
CA ILE A 276 9.21 26.23 -6.18
C ILE A 276 8.77 27.56 -5.56
N THR A 277 9.64 28.27 -4.82
CA THR A 277 9.23 29.49 -4.06
C THR A 277 8.60 30.55 -4.94
N ASP A 278 9.17 30.78 -6.13
CA ASP A 278 8.66 31.78 -7.09
C ASP A 278 7.81 31.16 -8.22
N TYR A 279 7.56 29.85 -8.16
CA TYR A 279 6.76 29.17 -9.17
C TYR A 279 5.28 29.50 -9.01
N LYS A 280 4.67 30.03 -10.07
CA LYS A 280 3.24 30.34 -10.10
C LYS A 280 2.52 29.30 -10.96
N PRO A 281 2.02 28.20 -10.37
CA PRO A 281 1.24 27.22 -11.13
C PRO A 281 -0.10 27.83 -11.57
N PRO A 282 -0.73 27.30 -12.63
CA PRO A 282 -2.13 27.61 -12.94
C PRO A 282 -3.02 27.35 -11.72
N LYS A 283 -4.10 28.15 -11.54
CA LYS A 283 -4.97 28.11 -10.34
C LYS A 283 -5.52 26.72 -9.98
N GLU A 284 -5.71 25.86 -10.97
CA GLU A 284 -6.27 24.51 -10.80
C GLU A 284 -5.21 23.45 -10.45
N ILE A 285 -3.92 23.79 -10.51
CA ILE A 285 -2.82 22.87 -10.25
C ILE A 285 -2.33 23.05 -8.81
N VAL A 286 -2.22 21.93 -8.10
CA VAL A 286 -1.67 21.87 -6.74
C VAL A 286 -0.35 21.12 -6.79
N ILE A 287 0.71 21.73 -6.27
CA ILE A 287 2.02 21.12 -6.08
C ILE A 287 2.17 20.81 -4.60
N THR A 288 2.48 19.56 -4.26
CA THR A 288 2.76 19.12 -2.90
C THR A 288 4.22 18.69 -2.82
N VAL A 289 4.94 19.22 -1.83
CA VAL A 289 6.31 18.82 -1.51
C VAL A 289 6.23 17.86 -0.34
N ASP A 290 6.57 16.59 -0.56
CA ASP A 290 6.59 15.54 0.46
C ASP A 290 8.05 15.22 0.79
N VAL A 291 8.48 15.62 1.99
CA VAL A 291 9.87 15.48 2.46
C VAL A 291 9.99 14.18 3.23
N ASP A 292 10.96 13.35 2.84
CA ASP A 292 11.17 11.99 3.35
C ASP A 292 9.87 11.15 3.37
N PRO A 293 9.27 10.92 2.18
CA PRO A 293 7.97 10.25 2.08
C PRO A 293 8.01 8.88 2.76
N TRP A 294 7.04 8.65 3.64
CA TRP A 294 6.83 7.35 4.28
C TRP A 294 6.12 6.36 3.35
N ASP A 295 5.35 6.87 2.38
CA ASP A 295 4.61 6.09 1.40
C ASP A 295 4.71 6.73 0.00
N MET A 296 4.82 5.89 -1.03
CA MET A 296 4.89 6.31 -2.43
C MET A 296 3.53 6.26 -3.15
N MET A 297 2.45 5.89 -2.47
CA MET A 297 1.08 5.89 -3.03
C MET A 297 0.41 7.27 -3.11
#